data_AF-A0A818QDM2-F1
#
_entry.id   AF-A0A818QDM2-F1
#
_cell.length_a   1.000
_cell.length_b   1.000
_cell.length_c   1.000
_cell.angle_alpha   90.00
_cell.angle_beta   90.00
_cell.angle_gamma   90.00
#
_symmetry.space_group_name_H-M   'P 1'
#
loop_
_entity.id
_entity.type
_entity.pdbx_description
1 polymer ?
#
loop_
_entity_poly.entity_id
_entity_poly.type
_entity_poly.pdbx_seq_one_letter_code
_entity_poly.pdbx_strand_id
1 'polypeptide(L)'
;MIWKFLDSCIYSSIAKLVAWASIERHIIIFHNKWVSTKRKRLFSHYIPLLLIVMYDVICYAIITSINNCNRKFSYSIPFCGYSSCVYNSVSFIHFESVTGGFLPSLFIGFGSFFLVLRTIYQKRHFHQQVQWRKHRKMTIQLLAIISLFYILYLPPIILSTAKLFGVPSYVGSGYNLYAQFFRNYIIFLLPFTCFGTLSKVRSRIKKMFRCCYQRQRCAIVSQGTYIKKYKE
;
A
#
# COMPACT_ATOMS: atom_id res chain seq x y z
N MET A 1 20.43 8.78 9.52
CA MET A 1 19.85 7.66 10.30
C MET A 1 18.33 7.72 10.36
N ILE A 2 17.73 8.80 10.86
CA ILE A 2 16.27 8.95 11.01
C ILE A 2 15.52 8.61 9.71
N TRP A 3 15.97 9.13 8.56
CA TRP A 3 15.37 8.82 7.26
C TRP A 3 15.34 7.32 6.94
N LYS A 4 16.44 6.61 7.19
CA LYS A 4 16.52 5.17 6.89
C LYS A 4 15.68 4.35 7.87
N PHE A 5 15.66 4.77 9.13
CA PHE A 5 14.78 4.20 10.14
C PHE A 5 13.31 4.34 9.72
N LEU A 6 12.87 5.55 9.36
CA LEU A 6 11.51 5.81 8.90
C LEU A 6 11.18 5.02 7.63
N ASP A 7 12.08 4.98 6.65
CA ASP A 7 11.94 4.20 5.42
C ASP A 7 11.72 2.71 5.72
N SER A 8 12.57 2.12 6.57
CA SER A 8 12.44 0.72 7.00
C SER A 8 11.13 0.45 7.75
N CYS A 9 10.73 1.32 8.68
CA CYS A 9 9.47 1.22 9.42
C CYS A 9 8.27 1.28 8.47
N ILE A 10 8.18 2.33 7.63
CA ILE A 10 7.09 2.52 6.67
C ILE A 10 7.00 1.31 5.75
N TYR A 11 8.14 0.87 5.22
CA TYR A 11 8.18 -0.25 4.29
C TYR A 11 7.69 -1.56 4.92
N SER A 12 8.18 -1.89 6.12
CA SER A 12 7.75 -3.10 6.83
C SER A 12 6.25 -3.04 7.18
N SER A 13 5.78 -1.86 7.61
CA SER A 13 4.38 -1.64 7.93
C SER A 13 3.47 -1.80 6.71
N ILE A 14 3.86 -1.34 5.52
CA ILE A 14 2.99 -1.41 4.33
C ILE A 14 2.51 -2.84 4.05
N ALA A 15 3.41 -3.83 4.08
CA ALA A 15 3.05 -5.21 3.83
C ALA A 15 2.05 -5.73 4.87
N LYS A 16 2.29 -5.46 6.15
CA LYS A 16 1.44 -5.87 7.27
C LYS A 16 0.09 -5.15 7.23
N LEU A 17 0.07 -3.88 6.88
CA LEU A 17 -1.14 -3.07 6.73
C LEU A 17 -1.97 -3.55 5.52
N VAL A 18 -1.36 -3.93 4.41
CA VAL A 18 -2.05 -4.52 3.25
C VAL A 18 -2.63 -5.89 3.61
N ALA A 19 -1.88 -6.71 4.35
CA ALA A 19 -2.37 -7.98 4.88
C ALA A 19 -3.60 -7.77 5.79
N TRP A 20 -3.49 -6.84 6.74
CA TRP A 20 -4.60 -6.47 7.61
C TRP A 20 -5.80 -5.94 6.82
N ALA A 21 -5.58 -5.06 5.84
CA ALA A 21 -6.65 -4.52 5.00
C ALA A 21 -7.38 -5.61 4.20
N SER A 22 -6.71 -6.71 3.85
CA SER A 22 -7.36 -7.88 3.23
C SER A 22 -8.31 -8.58 4.22
N ILE A 23 -7.84 -8.82 5.45
CA ILE A 23 -8.63 -9.42 6.53
C ILE A 23 -9.81 -8.52 6.92
N GLU A 24 -9.55 -7.23 7.09
CA GLU A 24 -10.56 -6.25 7.46
C GLU A 24 -11.70 -6.18 6.43
N ARG A 25 -11.37 -6.27 5.13
CA ARG A 25 -12.40 -6.32 4.08
C ARG A 25 -13.27 -7.55 4.20
N HIS A 26 -12.71 -8.69 4.59
CA HIS A 26 -13.49 -9.89 4.90
C HIS A 26 -14.48 -9.60 6.04
N ILE A 27 -14.01 -9.00 7.14
CA ILE A 27 -14.85 -8.64 8.29
C ILE A 27 -15.97 -7.67 7.88
N ILE A 28 -15.66 -6.63 7.12
CA ILE A 28 -16.66 -5.62 6.70
C ILE A 28 -17.74 -6.23 5.79
N ILE A 29 -17.36 -7.11 4.86
CA ILE A 29 -18.30 -7.68 3.90
C ILE A 29 -19.22 -8.71 4.58
N PHE A 30 -18.66 -9.60 5.39
CA PHE A 30 -19.42 -10.74 5.94
C PHE A 30 -19.97 -10.50 7.35
N HIS A 31 -19.36 -9.59 8.11
CA HIS A 31 -19.69 -9.32 9.51
C HIS A 31 -20.00 -7.84 9.73
N ASN A 32 -20.94 -7.28 8.96
CA ASN A 32 -21.31 -5.85 9.06
C ASN A 32 -21.70 -5.42 10.50
N LYS A 33 -22.28 -6.33 11.31
CA LYS A 33 -22.64 -6.11 12.72
C LYS A 33 -21.43 -5.84 13.63
N TRP A 34 -20.24 -6.26 13.22
CA TRP A 34 -18.99 -6.01 13.94
C TRP A 34 -18.46 -4.60 13.69
N VAL A 35 -18.87 -3.93 12.62
CA VAL A 35 -18.39 -2.58 12.27
C VAL A 35 -19.53 -1.56 12.30
N SER A 36 -20.69 -1.93 12.87
CA SER A 36 -21.90 -1.10 12.82
C SER A 36 -21.83 0.14 13.72
N THR A 37 -21.15 0.07 14.86
CA THR A 37 -21.06 1.18 15.82
C THR A 37 -19.67 1.81 15.82
N LYS A 38 -19.59 3.11 16.20
CA LYS A 38 -18.32 3.84 16.29
C LYS A 38 -17.30 3.14 17.21
N ARG A 39 -17.77 2.66 18.37
CA ARG A 39 -16.93 1.94 19.33
C ARG A 39 -16.39 0.64 18.73
N LYS A 40 -17.24 -0.18 18.11
CA LYS A 40 -16.76 -1.44 17.49
C LYS A 40 -15.82 -1.18 16.32
N ARG A 41 -16.06 -0.14 15.52
CA ARG A 41 -15.12 0.30 14.48
C ARG A 41 -13.77 0.70 15.06
N LEU A 42 -13.72 1.39 16.21
CA LEU A 42 -12.46 1.71 16.90
C LEU A 42 -11.64 0.44 17.17
N PHE A 43 -12.26 -0.59 17.73
CA PHE A 43 -11.62 -1.86 18.06
C PHE A 43 -11.26 -2.72 16.84
N SER A 44 -12.14 -2.82 15.85
CA SER A 44 -11.90 -3.72 14.70
C SER A 44 -11.12 -3.09 13.56
N HIS A 45 -10.97 -1.76 13.51
CA HIS A 45 -10.23 -1.08 12.43
C HIS A 45 -9.00 -0.34 12.96
N TYR A 46 -9.18 0.60 13.88
CA TYR A 46 -8.12 1.53 14.24
C TYR A 46 -7.08 0.93 15.18
N ILE A 47 -7.49 0.15 16.18
CA ILE A 47 -6.56 -0.46 17.13
C ILE A 47 -5.55 -1.40 16.42
N PRO A 48 -5.95 -2.35 15.56
CA PRO A 48 -5.01 -3.22 14.85
C PRO A 48 -4.03 -2.46 13.95
N LEU A 49 -4.50 -1.41 13.26
CA LEU A 49 -3.63 -0.55 12.45
C LEU A 49 -2.56 0.15 13.30
N LEU A 50 -2.98 0.71 14.45
CA LEU A 50 -2.06 1.36 15.38
C LEU A 50 -1.05 0.36 15.95
N LEU A 51 -1.50 -0.83 16.37
CA LEU A 51 -0.63 -1.86 16.92
C LEU A 51 0.42 -2.33 15.91
N ILE A 52 0.05 -2.53 14.63
CA ILE A 52 1.00 -2.92 13.57
C ILE A 52 2.09 -1.85 13.41
N VAL A 53 1.72 -0.58 13.32
CA VAL A 53 2.68 0.52 13.13
C VAL A 53 3.57 0.69 14.36
N MET A 54 2.98 0.67 15.57
CA MET A 54 3.74 0.77 16.82
C MET A 54 4.72 -0.39 16.99
N TYR A 55 4.31 -1.60 16.63
CA TYR A 55 5.17 -2.78 16.65
C TYR A 55 6.41 -2.57 15.78
N ASP A 56 6.24 -2.12 14.53
CA ASP A 56 7.37 -1.89 13.63
C ASP A 56 8.30 -0.81 14.17
N VAL A 57 7.75 0.32 14.61
CA VAL A 57 8.54 1.44 15.17
C VAL A 57 9.36 0.99 16.38
N ILE A 58 8.74 0.26 17.32
CA ILE A 58 9.43 -0.23 18.53
C ILE A 58 10.52 -1.24 18.17
N CYS A 59 10.20 -2.23 17.32
CA CYS A 59 11.16 -3.26 16.91
C CYS A 59 12.39 -2.63 16.25
N TYR A 60 12.21 -1.75 15.26
CA TYR A 60 13.34 -1.09 14.61
C TYR A 60 14.10 -0.14 15.54
N ALA A 61 13.44 0.50 16.51
CA ALA A 61 14.08 1.40 17.46
C ALA A 61 15.03 0.63 18.38
N ILE A 62 14.58 -0.52 18.91
CA ILE A 62 15.41 -1.42 19.73
C ILE A 62 16.64 -1.87 18.95
N ILE A 63 16.44 -2.33 17.72
CA ILE A 63 17.50 -2.95 16.91
C ILE A 63 18.53 -1.92 16.45
N THR A 64 18.08 -0.70 16.14
CA THR A 64 18.98 0.41 15.82
C THR A 64 19.78 0.83 17.05
N SER A 65 19.18 0.79 18.25
CA SER A 65 19.85 1.15 19.51
C SER A 65 20.91 0.12 19.92
N ILE A 66 20.67 -1.17 19.69
CA ILE A 66 21.61 -2.25 20.06
C ILE A 66 22.84 -2.28 19.14
N ASN A 67 22.68 -2.08 17.83
CA ASN A 67 23.73 -2.38 16.85
C ASN A 67 24.81 -1.30 16.64
N ASN A 68 24.94 -0.30 17.54
CA ASN A 68 25.98 0.75 17.53
C ASN A 68 26.52 1.10 16.14
N CYS A 69 25.61 1.57 15.29
CA CYS A 69 25.83 1.70 13.87
C CYS A 69 26.81 2.83 13.55
N ASN A 70 28.10 2.49 13.43
CA ASN A 70 29.13 3.46 13.04
C ASN A 70 28.85 4.00 11.63
N ARG A 71 28.87 5.33 11.48
CA ARG A 71 28.34 6.09 10.34
C ARG A 71 29.25 6.00 9.10
N LYS A 72 29.29 4.86 8.40
CA LYS A 72 29.94 4.77 7.07
C LYS A 72 28.93 4.95 5.95
N PHE A 73 28.99 6.09 5.26
CA PHE A 73 28.17 6.37 4.08
C PHE A 73 28.86 5.82 2.83
N SER A 74 28.13 5.10 1.97
CA SER A 74 28.67 4.57 0.72
C SER A 74 27.98 5.24 -0.46
N TYR A 75 28.72 6.03 -1.23
CA TYR A 75 28.21 6.71 -2.43
C TYR A 75 28.17 5.80 -3.68
N SER A 76 28.68 4.57 -3.56
CA SER A 76 28.79 3.61 -4.68
C SER A 76 27.51 2.83 -4.96
N ILE A 77 26.49 2.92 -4.10
CA ILE A 77 25.21 2.22 -4.27
C ILE A 77 24.15 3.18 -4.81
N PRO A 78 23.22 2.70 -5.67
CA PRO A 78 22.18 3.55 -6.29
C PRO A 78 21.15 4.09 -5.27
N PHE A 79 21.28 3.72 -4.00
CA PHE A 79 20.45 4.20 -2.92
C PHE A 79 21.26 5.14 -2.04
N CYS A 80 20.81 6.39 -1.91
CA CYS A 80 21.31 7.28 -0.86
C CYS A 80 21.01 6.66 0.51
N GLY A 81 22.00 6.05 1.14
CA GLY A 81 21.78 5.36 2.39
C GLY A 81 23.03 4.72 2.96
N TYR A 82 23.04 4.60 4.28
CA TYR A 82 24.02 3.78 4.98
C TYR A 82 23.78 2.31 4.60
N SER A 83 24.86 1.53 4.45
CA SER A 83 24.76 0.09 4.69
C SER A 83 24.22 -0.04 6.11
N SER A 84 22.94 -0.37 6.24
CA SER A 84 22.32 -0.50 7.56
C SER A 84 23.05 -1.63 8.26
N CYS A 85 23.91 -1.29 9.22
CA CYS A 85 24.44 -2.15 10.30
C CYS A 85 23.45 -3.24 10.77
N VAL A 86 22.16 -2.93 10.72
CA VAL A 86 21.04 -3.81 11.03
C VAL A 86 21.09 -5.11 10.18
N TYR A 87 21.57 -5.05 8.93
CA TYR A 87 21.77 -6.19 8.05
C TYR A 87 23.12 -6.91 8.26
N ASN A 88 23.90 -6.57 9.29
CA ASN A 88 25.06 -7.39 9.67
C ASN A 88 24.65 -8.59 10.54
N SER A 89 23.51 -8.50 11.24
CA SER A 89 22.99 -9.60 12.04
C SER A 89 22.14 -10.52 11.16
N VAL A 90 22.69 -11.68 10.80
CA VAL A 90 22.01 -12.73 10.03
C VAL A 90 20.64 -13.07 10.63
N SER A 91 20.56 -13.20 11.97
CA SER A 91 19.32 -13.45 12.69
C SER A 91 18.24 -12.40 12.44
N PHE A 92 18.62 -11.12 12.38
CA PHE A 92 17.68 -10.05 12.08
C PHE A 92 17.17 -10.13 10.64
N ILE A 93 18.06 -10.42 9.68
CA ILE A 93 17.65 -10.58 8.27
C ILE A 93 16.62 -11.69 8.13
N HIS A 94 16.83 -12.83 8.80
CA HIS A 94 15.86 -13.93 8.81
C HIS A 94 14.53 -13.48 9.43
N PHE A 95 14.58 -12.84 10.58
CA PHE A 95 13.40 -12.34 11.27
C PHE A 95 12.59 -11.36 10.42
N GLU A 96 13.25 -10.35 9.82
CA GLU A 96 12.61 -9.37 8.93
C GLU A 96 12.05 -10.04 7.68
N SER A 97 12.80 -10.95 7.06
CA SER A 97 12.37 -11.66 5.86
C SER A 97 11.12 -12.50 6.13
N VAL A 98 11.06 -13.18 7.28
CA VAL A 98 9.93 -14.01 7.67
C VAL A 98 8.72 -13.15 8.08
N THR A 99 8.91 -12.23 9.02
CA THR A 99 7.80 -11.46 9.64
C THR A 99 7.34 -10.27 8.81
N GLY A 100 8.26 -9.61 8.10
CA GLY A 100 7.96 -8.48 7.22
C GLY A 100 7.68 -8.89 5.78
N GLY A 101 8.26 -10.01 5.33
CA GLY A 101 8.12 -10.47 3.95
C GLY A 101 7.13 -11.62 3.79
N PHE A 102 7.56 -12.81 4.22
CA PHE A 102 6.89 -14.08 3.90
C PHE A 102 5.49 -14.19 4.52
N LEU A 103 5.37 -13.98 5.84
CA LEU A 103 4.10 -14.10 6.54
C LEU A 103 3.03 -13.14 5.99
N PRO A 104 3.29 -11.82 5.87
CA PRO A 104 2.33 -10.91 5.27
C PRO A 104 1.93 -11.31 3.85
N SER A 105 2.88 -11.79 3.04
CA SER A 105 2.60 -12.23 1.66
C SER A 105 1.66 -13.43 1.60
N LEU A 106 1.78 -14.38 2.53
CA LEU A 106 0.85 -15.49 2.67
C LEU A 106 -0.54 -15.00 3.10
N PHE A 107 -0.64 -14.17 4.13
CA PHE A 107 -1.92 -13.62 4.59
C PHE A 107 -2.63 -12.81 3.50
N ILE A 108 -1.88 -12.02 2.72
CA ILE A 108 -2.41 -11.32 1.56
C ILE A 108 -2.94 -12.32 0.54
N GLY A 109 -2.15 -13.33 0.17
CA GLY A 109 -2.53 -14.32 -0.85
C GLY A 109 -3.78 -15.09 -0.46
N PHE A 110 -3.76 -15.72 0.72
CA PHE A 110 -4.89 -16.48 1.24
C PHE A 110 -6.12 -15.60 1.45
N GLY A 111 -6.00 -14.48 2.16
CA GLY A 111 -7.13 -13.59 2.44
C GLY A 111 -7.82 -13.10 1.18
N SER A 112 -7.04 -12.82 0.14
CA SER A 112 -7.54 -12.35 -1.16
C SER A 112 -8.20 -13.44 -1.97
N PHE A 113 -7.57 -14.61 -2.02
CA PHE A 113 -8.14 -15.79 -2.66
C PHE A 113 -9.50 -16.16 -2.04
N PHE A 114 -9.57 -16.25 -0.71
CA PHE A 114 -10.81 -16.51 0.02
C PHE A 114 -11.88 -15.43 -0.23
N LEU A 115 -11.49 -14.15 -0.27
CA LEU A 115 -12.42 -13.06 -0.55
C LEU A 115 -13.01 -13.17 -1.96
N VAL A 116 -12.20 -13.47 -2.97
CA VAL A 116 -12.66 -13.67 -4.36
C VAL A 116 -13.60 -14.88 -4.45
N LEU A 117 -13.17 -16.03 -3.92
CA LEU A 117 -13.95 -17.27 -3.94
C LEU A 117 -15.33 -17.05 -3.30
N ARG A 118 -15.35 -16.44 -2.11
CA ARG A 118 -16.60 -16.19 -1.38
C ARG A 118 -17.47 -15.13 -2.07
N THR A 119 -16.88 -14.13 -2.71
CA THR A 119 -17.63 -13.13 -3.51
C THR A 119 -18.30 -13.78 -4.71
N ILE A 120 -17.63 -14.74 -5.37
CA ILE A 120 -18.21 -15.52 -6.48
C ILE A 120 -19.34 -16.40 -5.98
N TYR A 121 -19.13 -17.14 -4.88
CA TYR A 121 -20.15 -18.00 -4.28
C TYR A 121 -21.41 -17.22 -3.89
N GLN A 122 -21.22 -16.08 -3.23
CA GLN A 122 -22.32 -15.23 -2.78
C GLN A 122 -23.04 -14.49 -3.90
N LYS A 123 -22.41 -14.28 -5.06
CA LYS A 123 -23.06 -13.71 -6.24
C LYS A 123 -24.36 -14.45 -6.59
N ARG A 124 -24.39 -15.77 -6.36
CA ARG A 124 -25.57 -16.62 -6.63
C ARG A 124 -26.73 -16.37 -5.65
N HIS A 125 -26.46 -15.92 -4.43
CA HIS A 125 -27.48 -15.73 -3.39
C HIS A 125 -27.99 -14.28 -3.26
N PHE A 126 -27.19 -13.28 -3.62
CA PHE A 126 -27.60 -11.88 -3.47
C PHE A 126 -28.42 -11.38 -4.67
N HIS A 127 -29.75 -11.33 -4.52
CA HIS A 127 -30.67 -10.73 -5.49
C HIS A 127 -30.60 -9.18 -5.56
N GLN A 128 -29.82 -8.51 -4.70
CA GLN A 128 -29.75 -7.04 -4.66
C GLN A 128 -28.62 -6.48 -5.55
N GLN A 129 -28.97 -6.08 -6.79
CA GLN A 129 -28.02 -5.53 -7.77
C GLN A 129 -27.19 -4.33 -7.28
N VAL A 130 -27.76 -3.49 -6.40
CA VAL A 130 -27.09 -2.25 -5.93
C VAL A 130 -25.92 -2.55 -4.99
N GLN A 131 -26.10 -3.47 -4.03
CA GLN A 131 -25.03 -3.86 -3.11
C GLN A 131 -23.89 -4.57 -3.86
N TRP A 132 -24.24 -5.41 -4.83
CA TRP A 132 -23.26 -6.10 -5.68
C TRP A 132 -22.30 -5.15 -6.40
N ARG A 133 -22.80 -4.06 -6.99
CA ARG A 133 -21.96 -3.06 -7.66
C ARG A 133 -20.95 -2.41 -6.71
N LYS A 134 -21.30 -2.24 -5.43
CA LYS A 134 -20.41 -1.69 -4.40
C LYS A 134 -19.33 -2.70 -4.02
N HIS A 135 -19.71 -3.96 -3.74
CA HIS A 135 -18.76 -5.02 -3.40
C HIS A 135 -17.76 -5.29 -4.54
N ARG A 136 -18.25 -5.40 -5.79
CA ARG A 136 -17.39 -5.59 -6.97
C ARG A 136 -16.29 -4.52 -7.08
N LYS A 137 -16.63 -3.24 -6.89
CA LYS A 137 -15.65 -2.14 -6.97
C LYS A 137 -14.59 -2.23 -5.88
N MET A 138 -14.99 -2.60 -4.66
CA MET A 138 -14.08 -2.78 -3.53
C MET A 138 -13.15 -3.98 -3.74
N THR A 139 -13.66 -5.08 -4.31
CA THR A 139 -12.86 -6.26 -4.66
C THR A 139 -11.88 -5.96 -5.78
N ILE A 140 -12.29 -5.24 -6.83
CA ILE A 140 -11.37 -4.82 -7.92
C ILE A 140 -10.25 -3.92 -7.38
N GLN A 141 -10.56 -3.00 -6.47
CA GLN A 141 -9.53 -2.19 -5.80
C GLN A 141 -8.54 -3.06 -5.03
N LEU A 142 -9.05 -4.05 -4.28
CA LEU A 142 -8.21 -4.96 -3.52
C LEU A 142 -7.25 -5.69 -4.45
N LEU A 143 -7.81 -6.29 -5.51
CA LEU A 143 -7.05 -7.04 -6.49
C LEU A 143 -5.97 -6.19 -7.15
N ALA A 144 -6.27 -4.94 -7.51
CA ALA A 144 -5.29 -4.02 -8.06
C ALA A 144 -4.13 -3.73 -7.08
N ILE A 145 -4.42 -3.51 -5.79
CA ILE A 145 -3.40 -3.30 -4.76
C ILE A 145 -2.52 -4.55 -4.59
N ILE A 146 -3.13 -5.73 -4.60
CA ILE A 146 -2.41 -7.01 -4.45
C ILE A 146 -1.55 -7.30 -5.67
N SER A 147 -2.07 -7.08 -6.88
CA SER A 147 -1.30 -7.25 -8.11
C SER A 147 -0.08 -6.32 -8.11
N LEU A 148 -0.28 -5.04 -7.74
CA LEU A 148 0.83 -4.09 -7.58
C LEU A 148 1.85 -4.58 -6.55
N PHE A 149 1.37 -5.07 -5.41
CA PHE A 149 2.21 -5.60 -4.35
C PHE A 149 3.00 -6.81 -4.83
N TYR A 150 2.38 -7.82 -5.45
CA TYR A 150 3.11 -9.00 -5.91
C TYR A 150 4.10 -8.68 -7.04
N ILE A 151 3.80 -7.75 -7.94
CA ILE A 151 4.73 -7.37 -9.01
C ILE A 151 5.99 -6.70 -8.45
N LEU A 152 5.86 -5.81 -7.46
CA LEU A 152 6.97 -4.98 -6.98
C LEU A 152 7.62 -5.50 -5.68
N TYR A 153 6.88 -6.20 -4.83
CA TYR A 153 7.29 -6.64 -3.48
C TYR A 153 7.76 -8.09 -3.44
N LEU A 154 7.17 -8.97 -4.26
CA LEU A 154 7.48 -10.40 -4.26
C LEU A 154 8.91 -10.72 -4.75
N PRO A 155 9.44 -10.08 -5.82
CA PRO A 155 10.76 -10.43 -6.34
C PRO A 155 11.90 -10.37 -5.30
N PRO A 156 12.06 -9.30 -4.50
CA PRO A 156 13.12 -9.26 -3.48
C PRO A 156 12.89 -10.30 -2.39
N ILE A 157 11.64 -10.69 -2.09
CA ILE A 157 11.35 -11.75 -1.11
C ILE A 157 11.77 -13.11 -1.65
N ILE A 158 11.44 -13.43 -2.89
CA ILE A 158 11.84 -14.70 -3.50
C ILE A 158 13.36 -14.85 -3.46
N LEU A 159 14.11 -13.80 -3.80
CA LEU A 159 15.57 -13.82 -3.73
C LEU A 159 16.07 -13.98 -2.30
N SER A 160 15.53 -13.23 -1.34
CA SER A 160 15.92 -13.35 0.07
C SER A 160 15.64 -14.75 0.60
N THR A 161 14.46 -15.31 0.29
CA THR A 161 14.07 -16.67 0.66
C THR A 161 14.96 -17.71 -0.03
N ALA A 162 15.30 -17.55 -1.31
CA ALA A 162 16.21 -18.45 -2.01
C ALA A 162 17.60 -18.49 -1.35
N LYS A 163 18.10 -17.33 -0.89
CA LYS A 163 19.35 -17.27 -0.10
C LYS A 163 19.24 -18.01 1.24
N LEU A 164 18.05 -18.05 1.85
CA LEU A 164 17.81 -18.85 3.06
C LEU A 164 17.94 -20.36 2.80
N PHE A 165 17.64 -20.79 1.57
CA PHE A 165 17.77 -22.18 1.13
C PHE A 165 19.18 -22.51 0.58
N GLY A 166 20.18 -21.67 0.83
CA GLY A 166 21.58 -21.94 0.49
C GLY A 166 22.00 -21.46 -0.90
N VAL A 167 21.17 -20.69 -1.61
CA VAL A 167 21.60 -20.06 -2.87
C VAL A 167 22.71 -19.04 -2.57
N PRO A 168 23.88 -19.12 -3.24
CA PRO A 168 25.00 -18.22 -2.97
C PRO A 168 24.63 -16.74 -3.14
N SER A 169 25.19 -15.88 -2.29
CA SER A 169 24.81 -14.46 -2.21
C SER A 169 25.12 -13.64 -3.47
N TYR A 170 26.08 -14.07 -4.29
CA TYR A 170 26.45 -13.43 -5.56
C TYR A 170 25.37 -13.64 -6.63
N VAL A 171 24.61 -14.73 -6.57
CA VAL A 171 23.53 -15.05 -7.52
C VAL A 171 22.39 -14.04 -7.31
N GLY A 172 22.10 -13.27 -8.35
CA GLY A 172 21.04 -12.26 -8.33
C GLY A 172 21.36 -11.02 -7.47
N SER A 173 22.62 -10.78 -7.09
CA SER A 173 23.02 -9.57 -6.35
C SER A 173 22.68 -8.29 -7.10
N GLY A 174 23.01 -8.22 -8.40
CA GLY A 174 22.64 -7.09 -9.27
C GLY A 174 21.12 -6.94 -9.43
N TYR A 175 20.40 -8.03 -9.67
CA TYR A 175 18.94 -8.01 -9.77
C TYR A 175 18.26 -7.56 -8.47
N ASN A 176 18.77 -8.00 -7.31
CA ASN A 176 18.24 -7.61 -6.00
C ASN A 176 18.33 -6.10 -5.76
N LEU A 177 19.38 -5.43 -6.23
CA LEU A 177 19.49 -3.97 -6.15
C LEU A 177 18.35 -3.29 -6.93
N TYR A 178 18.10 -3.70 -8.18
CA TYR A 178 16.99 -3.15 -8.96
C TYR A 178 15.63 -3.52 -8.36
N ALA A 179 15.45 -4.74 -7.88
CA ALA A 179 14.21 -5.17 -7.23
C ALA A 179 13.91 -4.33 -5.98
N GLN A 180 14.94 -4.03 -5.17
CA GLN A 180 14.81 -3.12 -4.02
C GLN A 180 14.48 -1.68 -4.43
N PHE A 181 14.89 -1.25 -5.62
CA PHE A 181 14.56 0.06 -6.16
C PHE A 181 13.11 0.13 -6.61
N PHE A 182 12.66 -0.82 -7.41
CA PHE A 182 11.28 -0.90 -7.90
C PHE A 182 10.25 -1.02 -6.78
N ARG A 183 10.62 -1.74 -5.73
CA ARG A 183 9.89 -1.85 -4.48
C ARG A 183 9.50 -0.50 -3.87
N ASN A 184 10.33 0.55 -3.96
CA ASN A 184 9.98 1.88 -3.43
C ASN A 184 8.82 2.55 -4.18
N TYR A 185 8.55 2.15 -5.43
CA TYR A 185 7.42 2.65 -6.19
C TYR A 185 6.07 2.22 -5.61
N ILE A 186 6.01 1.20 -4.75
CA ILE A 186 4.78 0.81 -4.06
C ILE A 186 4.19 2.00 -3.29
N ILE A 187 5.04 2.75 -2.57
CA ILE A 187 4.60 3.92 -1.77
C ILE A 187 3.95 4.96 -2.68
N PHE A 188 4.52 5.20 -3.85
CA PHE A 188 4.01 6.18 -4.80
C PHE A 188 2.75 5.69 -5.52
N LEU A 189 2.68 4.42 -5.89
CA LEU A 189 1.60 3.84 -6.71
C LEU A 189 0.36 3.46 -5.89
N LEU A 190 0.50 3.16 -4.61
CA LEU A 190 -0.59 2.73 -3.74
C LEU A 190 -1.70 3.80 -3.57
N PRO A 191 -1.39 5.10 -3.40
CA PRO A 191 -2.41 6.17 -3.46
C PRO A 191 -3.16 6.19 -4.79
N PHE A 192 -2.49 6.06 -5.93
CA PHE A 192 -3.14 6.09 -7.24
C PHE A 192 -4.11 4.92 -7.44
N THR A 193 -3.71 3.71 -7.04
CA THR A 193 -4.60 2.54 -7.08
C THR A 193 -5.83 2.71 -6.17
N CYS A 194 -5.67 3.39 -5.02
CA CYS A 194 -6.78 3.69 -4.12
C CYS A 194 -7.70 4.81 -4.64
N PHE A 195 -7.14 5.86 -5.26
CA PHE A 195 -7.93 6.96 -5.81
C PHE A 195 -8.76 6.54 -7.02
N GLY A 196 -8.24 5.65 -7.86
CA GLY A 196 -8.94 5.18 -9.06
C GLY A 196 -10.29 4.50 -8.77
N THR A 197 -10.45 3.93 -7.59
CA THR A 197 -11.62 3.11 -7.20
C THR A 197 -12.63 3.86 -6.33
N LEU A 198 -12.23 4.98 -5.71
CA LEU A 198 -13.11 5.86 -4.96
C LEU A 198 -14.06 6.63 -5.90
N SER A 199 -15.20 6.00 -6.23
CA SER A 199 -16.22 6.58 -7.12
C SER A 199 -16.69 7.98 -6.71
N LYS A 200 -16.77 8.25 -5.40
CA LYS A 200 -17.13 9.56 -4.85
C LYS A 200 -16.06 10.63 -5.11
N VAL A 201 -14.78 10.26 -5.04
CA VAL A 201 -13.69 11.19 -5.34
C VAL A 201 -13.69 11.48 -6.84
N ARG A 202 -13.85 10.45 -7.69
CA ARG A 202 -13.97 10.64 -9.13
C ARG A 202 -15.15 11.54 -9.52
N SER A 203 -16.30 11.42 -8.87
CA SER A 203 -17.44 12.29 -9.15
C SER A 203 -17.20 13.73 -8.68
N ARG A 204 -16.56 13.93 -7.52
CA ARG A 204 -16.17 15.26 -7.02
C ARG A 204 -15.15 15.94 -7.93
N ILE A 205 -14.13 15.21 -8.38
CA ILE A 205 -13.12 15.71 -9.33
C ILE A 205 -13.79 16.13 -10.64
N LYS A 206 -14.66 15.28 -11.22
CA LYS A 206 -15.43 15.63 -12.43
C LYS A 206 -16.29 16.88 -12.23
N LYS A 207 -16.93 17.02 -11.06
CA LYS A 207 -17.73 18.21 -10.74
C LYS A 207 -16.84 19.46 -10.66
N MET A 208 -15.69 19.36 -10.01
CA MET A 208 -14.72 20.45 -9.92
C MET A 208 -14.24 20.90 -11.30
N PHE A 209 -13.85 19.96 -12.17
CA PHE A 209 -13.45 20.29 -13.55
C PHE A 209 -14.58 20.90 -14.38
N ARG A 210 -15.83 20.41 -14.25
CA ARG A 210 -16.98 21.03 -14.92
C ARG A 210 -17.22 22.46 -14.43
N CYS A 211 -17.12 22.71 -13.13
CA CYS A 211 -17.28 24.06 -12.56
C CYS A 211 -16.16 25.00 -13.04
N CYS A 212 -14.91 24.54 -13.10
CA CYS A 212 -13.80 25.35 -13.63
C CYS A 212 -14.00 25.66 -15.12
N TYR A 213 -14.41 24.66 -15.91
CA TYR A 213 -14.70 24.84 -17.33
C TYR A 213 -15.88 25.80 -17.59
N GLN A 214 -16.94 25.71 -16.78
CA GLN A 214 -18.08 26.63 -16.86
C GLN A 214 -17.69 28.07 -16.47
N ARG A 215 -16.83 28.26 -15.47
CA ARG A 215 -16.30 29.59 -15.10
C ARG A 215 -15.49 30.23 -16.22
N GLN A 216 -14.65 29.46 -16.92
CA GLN A 216 -13.88 29.96 -18.06
C GLN A 216 -14.79 30.40 -19.21
N ARG A 217 -15.88 29.68 -19.48
CA ARG A 217 -16.88 30.09 -20.49
C ARG A 217 -17.59 31.41 -20.14
N CYS A 218 -17.96 31.62 -18.88
CA CYS A 218 -18.62 32.87 -18.48
C CYS A 218 -17.69 34.10 -18.59
N ALA A 219 -16.39 33.94 -18.35
CA ALA A 219 -15.42 35.03 -18.48
C ALA A 219 -15.19 35.47 -19.95
N ILE A 220 -15.25 34.52 -20.90
CA ILE A 220 -15.08 34.83 -22.33
C ILE A 220 -16.33 35.51 -22.89
N VAL A 221 -17.53 35.11 -22.45
CA VAL A 221 -18.78 35.73 -22.89
C VAL A 221 -18.89 37.18 -22.42
N SER A 222 -18.39 37.54 -21.23
CA SER A 222 -18.42 38.94 -20.81
C SER A 222 -17.54 39.84 -21.67
N GLN A 223 -16.35 39.39 -22.10
CA GLN A 223 -15.46 40.19 -22.96
C GLN A 223 -16.03 40.43 -24.37
N GLY A 224 -16.76 39.47 -24.94
CA GLY A 224 -17.41 39.63 -26.25
C GLY A 224 -18.51 40.71 -26.27
N THR A 225 -19.21 40.91 -25.15
CA THR A 225 -20.28 41.90 -25.03
C THR A 225 -19.75 43.33 -24.90
N TYR A 226 -18.58 43.51 -24.27
CA TYR A 226 -17.96 44.83 -24.16
C TYR A 226 -17.40 45.33 -25.50
N ILE A 227 -16.87 44.44 -26.36
CA ILE A 227 -16.31 44.85 -27.65
C ILE A 227 -17.38 45.31 -28.64
N LYS A 228 -18.61 44.78 -28.55
CA LYS A 228 -19.73 45.24 -29.39
C LYS A 228 -20.22 46.65 -29.03
N LYS A 229 -20.00 47.13 -27.81
CA LYS A 229 -20.49 48.44 -27.35
C LYS A 229 -19.61 49.63 -27.75
N TYR A 230 -18.45 49.39 -28.37
CA TYR A 230 -17.49 50.43 -28.80
C TYR A 230 -17.32 50.48 -30.32
N LYS A 231 -18.20 49.82 -31.09
CA LYS A 231 -18.16 49.79 -32.55
C LYS A 231 -19.38 50.44 -33.22
N GLU A 232 -20.22 51.10 -32.43
CA GLU A 232 -21.28 52.03 -32.85
C GLU A 232 -20.92 53.42 -32.34
#